data_AF-A0A846SP03-F1
#
_entry.id   AF-A0A846SP03-F1
#
_cell.length_a   1.000
_cell.length_b   1.000
_cell.length_c   1.000
_cell.angle_alpha   90.00
_cell.angle_beta   90.00
_cell.angle_gamma   90.00
#
_symmetry.space_group_name_H-M   'P 1'
#
loop_
_entity.id
_entity.type
_entity.pdbx_description
1 polymer ?
#
loop_
_entity_poly.entity_id
_entity_poly.type
_entity_poly.pdbx_seq_one_letter_code
_entity_poly.pdbx_strand_id
1 'polypeptide(L)'
;MDDKTPTPDQTPDQTPASTPDAQTVPVAPAPPATAPTVDAGQHPTFAAAEPVAAPAASEAKPGRKRALLIGGGIAAAVILAGGGIAVGAAIGDEFGDDDDRSSMSDGPRHDEGAPQGDHDDDRQDDDSTSSNDRGPVTGIGTASADELIEIADAARGAAEGEVTSIDAKRDGTWEVQLTTTDGTETDVRVDENLAASVIETDPADGDDTGPALTLDDAAIRSLVDAALAEADGMITDLDVDGDDVSPYDASVLTSDNRSIDIDFSADFAVVGTDID
;
A
#
# COMPACT_ATOMS: atom_id res chain seq x y z
N MET A 1 -63.33 -18.29 6.42
CA MET A 1 -62.71 -19.11 5.36
C MET A 1 -61.26 -18.70 5.32
N ASP A 2 -60.52 -19.14 6.33
CA ASP A 2 -59.73 -20.38 6.35
C ASP A 2 -58.27 -20.01 6.10
N ASP A 3 -57.67 -19.67 7.23
CA ASP A 3 -56.27 -19.63 7.59
C ASP A 3 -55.56 -20.94 7.20
N LYS A 4 -54.49 -20.89 6.39
CA LYS A 4 -53.48 -21.95 6.25
C LYS A 4 -52.15 -21.41 5.69
N THR A 5 -51.29 -20.96 6.58
CA THR A 5 -49.84 -21.12 6.47
C THR A 5 -49.46 -22.59 6.57
N PRO A 6 -48.47 -23.07 5.79
CA PRO A 6 -47.73 -24.26 6.15
C PRO A 6 -46.28 -23.90 6.52
N THR A 7 -45.98 -24.00 7.81
CA THR A 7 -44.63 -24.29 8.31
C THR A 7 -44.39 -25.79 8.18
N PRO A 8 -43.23 -26.23 7.68
CA PRO A 8 -42.62 -27.45 8.18
C PRO A 8 -41.36 -27.11 8.95
N ASP A 9 -41.55 -27.15 10.26
CA ASP A 9 -40.52 -27.40 11.26
C ASP A 9 -40.01 -28.84 11.03
N GLN A 10 -38.78 -29.00 10.54
CA GLN A 10 -38.03 -30.26 10.61
C GLN A 10 -36.59 -29.96 11.01
N THR A 11 -36.40 -29.92 12.32
CA THR A 11 -35.12 -30.10 13.01
C THR A 11 -34.76 -31.60 12.98
N PRO A 12 -33.60 -32.01 12.43
CA PRO A 12 -32.97 -33.27 12.81
C PRO A 12 -32.03 -33.02 13.99
N ASP A 13 -32.39 -33.62 15.13
CA ASP A 13 -31.46 -34.01 16.19
C ASP A 13 -30.24 -34.70 15.59
N GLN A 14 -29.06 -34.09 15.70
CA GLN A 14 -27.79 -34.81 15.67
C GLN A 14 -26.98 -34.47 16.92
N THR A 15 -27.15 -35.34 17.91
CA THR A 15 -26.27 -35.46 19.08
C THR A 15 -24.82 -35.67 18.60
N PRO A 16 -23.82 -35.01 19.22
CA PRO A 16 -22.43 -35.07 18.78
C PRO A 16 -21.85 -36.47 19.03
N ALA A 17 -21.43 -37.13 17.95
CA ALA A 17 -20.60 -38.32 18.04
C ALA A 17 -19.15 -37.91 18.34
N SER A 18 -18.78 -38.02 19.62
CA SER A 18 -17.38 -38.03 20.06
C SER A 18 -16.59 -39.04 19.26
N THR A 19 -15.60 -38.58 18.50
CA THR A 19 -14.56 -39.42 17.90
C THR A 19 -13.25 -39.20 18.68
N PRO A 20 -12.50 -40.26 19.01
CA PRO A 20 -11.53 -40.25 20.09
C PRO A 20 -10.23 -39.51 19.74
N ASP A 21 -9.59 -39.00 20.80
CA ASP A 21 -8.23 -38.47 20.82
C ASP A 21 -7.27 -39.27 19.93
N ALA A 22 -6.74 -38.60 18.90
CA ALA A 22 -5.57 -39.10 18.18
C ALA A 22 -4.37 -39.03 19.14
N GLN A 23 -3.78 -40.20 19.37
CA GLN A 23 -2.62 -40.39 20.24
C GLN A 23 -1.47 -39.45 19.85
N THR A 24 -1.08 -38.60 20.79
CA THR A 24 0.17 -37.85 20.73
C THR A 24 1.33 -38.82 20.90
N VAL A 25 2.03 -39.10 19.82
CA VAL A 25 3.31 -39.83 19.86
C VAL A 25 4.35 -38.86 20.43
N PRO A 26 5.06 -39.18 21.52
CA PRO A 26 6.10 -38.30 22.04
C PRO A 26 7.27 -38.26 21.05
N VAL A 27 7.47 -37.10 20.42
CA VAL A 27 8.71 -36.78 19.71
C VAL A 27 9.83 -36.71 20.76
N ALA A 28 10.75 -37.67 20.68
CA ALA A 28 11.96 -37.66 21.49
C ALA A 28 12.81 -36.43 21.12
N PRO A 29 13.41 -35.74 22.10
CA PRO A 29 14.29 -34.61 21.82
C PRO A 29 15.52 -35.07 21.03
N ALA A 30 15.83 -34.34 19.97
CA ALA A 30 17.07 -34.52 19.21
C ALA A 30 18.29 -34.35 20.14
N PRO A 31 19.35 -35.15 20.00
CA PRO A 31 20.59 -34.95 20.75
C PRO A 31 21.22 -33.60 20.38
N PRO A 32 21.86 -32.90 21.34
CA PRO A 32 22.46 -31.60 21.09
C PRO A 32 23.56 -31.71 20.03
N ALA A 33 23.53 -30.77 19.08
CA ALA A 33 24.59 -30.59 18.11
C ALA A 33 25.91 -30.28 18.84
N THR A 34 26.90 -31.13 18.59
CA THR A 34 28.28 -30.94 19.05
C THR A 34 28.82 -29.65 18.44
N ALA A 35 29.09 -28.64 19.28
CA ALA A 35 29.83 -27.46 18.86
C ALA A 35 31.25 -27.84 18.42
N PRO A 36 31.78 -27.30 17.32
CA PRO A 36 33.18 -27.50 16.97
C PRO A 36 34.08 -26.78 17.98
N THR A 37 34.95 -27.55 18.62
CA THR A 37 36.08 -27.05 19.41
C THR A 37 36.99 -26.21 18.52
N VAL A 38 37.16 -24.94 18.84
CA VAL A 38 38.21 -24.08 18.27
C VAL A 38 39.56 -24.60 18.76
N ASP A 39 40.27 -25.32 17.90
CA ASP A 39 41.67 -25.66 18.11
C ASP A 39 42.54 -24.44 17.78
N ALA A 40 43.14 -23.89 18.83
CA ALA A 40 44.12 -22.83 18.74
C ALA A 40 45.46 -23.42 18.32
N GLY A 41 45.82 -23.25 17.04
CA GLY A 41 47.21 -23.30 16.62
C GLY A 41 47.52 -24.26 15.48
N GLN A 42 47.17 -23.86 14.26
CA GLN A 42 47.94 -24.23 13.06
C GLN A 42 47.63 -23.22 11.95
N HIS A 43 48.58 -22.33 11.67
CA HIS A 43 48.58 -21.48 10.49
C HIS A 43 48.73 -22.35 9.24
N PRO A 44 47.78 -22.35 8.29
CA PRO A 44 48.07 -22.82 6.95
C PRO A 44 48.87 -21.74 6.22
N THR A 45 50.12 -22.04 5.90
CA THR A 45 50.92 -21.28 4.94
C THR A 45 50.28 -21.44 3.55
N PHE A 46 49.52 -20.45 3.11
CA PHE A 46 49.07 -20.37 1.71
C PHE A 46 50.19 -19.78 0.86
N ALA A 47 50.46 -20.43 -0.27
CA ALA A 47 51.39 -19.93 -1.28
C ALA A 47 50.90 -18.60 -1.86
N ALA A 48 51.80 -17.63 -1.98
CA ALA A 48 51.54 -16.33 -2.60
C ALA A 48 51.15 -16.52 -4.08
N ALA A 49 49.91 -16.17 -4.42
CA ALA A 49 49.48 -16.03 -5.80
C ALA A 49 49.86 -14.62 -6.30
N GLU A 50 50.49 -14.57 -7.47
CA GLU A 50 50.87 -13.35 -8.18
C GLU A 50 49.64 -12.50 -8.56
N PRO A 51 49.76 -11.17 -8.65
CA PRO A 51 48.64 -10.30 -8.96
C PRO A 51 48.20 -10.48 -10.42
N VAL A 52 46.99 -10.98 -10.63
CA VAL A 52 46.33 -10.98 -11.94
C VAL A 52 45.84 -9.56 -12.23
N ALA A 53 46.23 -9.05 -13.41
CA ALA A 53 45.90 -7.73 -13.89
C ALA A 53 44.38 -7.52 -14.08
N ALA A 54 43.92 -6.31 -13.75
CA ALA A 54 42.54 -5.87 -13.94
C ALA A 54 42.13 -5.86 -15.43
N PRO A 55 40.92 -6.33 -15.80
CA PRO A 55 40.39 -6.07 -17.12
C PRO A 55 40.06 -4.59 -17.29
N ALA A 56 40.44 -4.05 -18.45
CA ALA A 56 40.27 -2.67 -18.83
C ALA A 56 38.78 -2.30 -18.99
N ALA A 57 38.45 -1.08 -18.54
CA ALA A 57 37.18 -0.42 -18.81
C ALA A 57 36.88 -0.41 -20.32
N SER A 58 35.76 -1.00 -20.70
CA SER A 58 35.21 -0.85 -22.05
C SER A 58 34.33 0.40 -22.11
N GLU A 59 34.58 1.23 -23.11
CA GLU A 59 33.97 2.53 -23.34
C GLU A 59 32.46 2.43 -23.57
N ALA A 60 31.68 3.19 -22.80
CA ALA A 60 30.24 3.39 -23.03
C ALA A 60 29.99 4.49 -24.07
N LYS A 61 29.08 4.25 -25.04
CA LYS A 61 28.46 5.27 -25.93
C LYS A 61 27.31 4.66 -26.75
N PRO A 62 26.28 5.44 -27.15
CA PRO A 62 25.35 6.22 -26.33
C PRO A 62 23.89 5.82 -26.57
N GLY A 63 23.13 5.56 -25.50
CA GLY A 63 21.68 5.32 -25.55
C GLY A 63 20.88 6.60 -25.81
N ARG A 64 19.79 6.49 -26.59
CA ARG A 64 18.85 7.59 -26.86
C ARG A 64 17.96 7.83 -25.64
N LYS A 65 17.84 9.11 -25.30
CA LYS A 65 17.24 9.67 -24.09
C LYS A 65 15.71 9.52 -24.05
N ARG A 66 15.16 9.06 -22.92
CA ARG A 66 13.98 9.67 -22.28
C ARG A 66 14.28 9.81 -20.78
N ALA A 67 13.88 10.94 -20.23
CA ALA A 67 14.48 11.56 -19.06
C ALA A 67 13.91 11.02 -17.75
N LEU A 68 14.74 10.35 -16.96
CA LEU A 68 14.56 10.23 -15.52
C LEU A 68 15.41 11.33 -14.87
N LEU A 69 14.74 12.23 -14.15
CA LEU A 69 15.35 13.30 -13.37
C LEU A 69 15.97 12.68 -12.09
N ILE A 70 17.19 12.14 -12.21
CA ILE A 70 18.05 11.81 -11.07
C ILE A 70 18.95 13.03 -10.81
N GLY A 71 18.60 13.83 -9.81
CA GLY A 71 19.58 14.61 -9.06
C GLY A 71 19.95 13.78 -7.83
N GLY A 72 21.18 13.60 -7.39
CA GLY A 72 22.46 14.23 -7.69
C GLY A 72 23.33 13.87 -6.49
N GLY A 73 24.30 12.98 -6.68
CA GLY A 73 25.06 12.41 -5.56
C GLY A 73 25.96 13.41 -4.84
N ILE A 74 26.19 13.15 -3.55
CA ILE A 74 27.41 13.56 -2.87
C ILE A 74 27.84 12.45 -1.93
N ALA A 75 28.95 11.79 -2.25
CA ALA A 75 29.66 10.98 -1.28
C ALA A 75 30.46 11.92 -0.36
N ALA A 76 30.14 11.91 0.94
CA ALA A 76 31.02 12.43 1.97
C ALA A 76 30.82 11.60 3.26
N ALA A 77 31.75 10.67 3.51
CA ALA A 77 31.83 9.96 4.77
C ALA A 77 32.66 10.77 5.77
N VAL A 78 32.05 11.20 6.89
CA VAL A 78 32.74 11.47 8.17
C VAL A 78 31.78 11.13 9.32
N ILE A 79 32.18 10.13 10.12
CA ILE A 79 31.56 9.79 11.40
C ILE A 79 31.75 10.95 12.39
N LEU A 80 30.67 11.44 13.00
CA LEU A 80 30.75 12.20 14.25
C LEU A 80 29.63 11.79 15.20
N ALA A 81 30.04 11.30 16.36
CA ALA A 81 29.21 11.03 17.52
C ALA A 81 28.61 12.33 18.09
N GLY A 82 27.35 12.26 18.58
CA GLY A 82 26.86 13.13 19.65
C GLY A 82 25.80 14.17 19.27
N GLY A 83 24.60 13.91 19.79
CA GLY A 83 23.48 14.79 20.18
C GLY A 83 23.52 16.32 19.99
N GLY A 84 22.32 16.86 19.77
CA GLY A 84 21.98 18.23 20.13
C GLY A 84 20.86 18.85 19.29
N ILE A 85 19.69 19.02 19.91
CA ILE A 85 18.57 19.82 19.39
C ILE A 85 19.00 21.29 19.29
N ALA A 86 18.66 21.98 18.20
CA ALA A 86 18.65 23.43 18.14
C ALA A 86 17.37 23.94 17.48
N VAL A 87 16.45 24.40 18.35
CA VAL A 87 15.39 25.35 18.03
C VAL A 87 16.04 26.69 17.66
N GLY A 88 15.59 27.33 16.58
CA GLY A 88 16.08 28.65 16.22
C GLY A 88 15.20 29.35 15.19
N ALA A 89 14.21 30.09 15.70
CA ALA A 89 13.41 31.05 14.95
C ALA A 89 14.28 32.20 14.39
N ALA A 90 13.91 32.69 13.20
CA ALA A 90 14.22 34.06 12.80
C ALA A 90 12.97 34.69 12.14
N ILE A 91 12.46 35.70 12.83
CA ILE A 91 11.50 36.71 12.37
C ILE A 91 12.32 37.82 11.67
N GLY A 92 11.77 38.43 10.63
CA GLY A 92 12.28 39.65 9.98
C GLY A 92 11.62 39.82 8.61
N ASP A 93 10.42 40.38 8.47
CA ASP A 93 9.96 41.77 8.62
C ASP A 93 10.04 42.59 7.30
N GLU A 94 9.04 43.47 7.16
CA GLU A 94 9.02 44.71 6.39
C GLU A 94 8.59 44.71 4.89
N PHE A 95 7.30 45.01 4.72
CA PHE A 95 6.65 45.97 3.81
C PHE A 95 7.23 46.29 2.42
N GLY A 96 6.37 46.11 1.41
CA GLY A 96 6.44 46.77 0.11
C GLY A 96 5.03 46.99 -0.44
N ASP A 97 4.49 48.18 -0.16
CA ASP A 97 3.36 48.80 -0.86
C ASP A 97 3.57 48.78 -2.39
N ASP A 98 2.49 48.57 -3.14
CA ASP A 98 2.19 49.33 -4.36
C ASP A 98 0.75 49.02 -4.80
N ASP A 99 -0.18 49.79 -4.22
CA ASP A 99 -1.49 50.08 -4.76
C ASP A 99 -1.32 51.01 -5.97
N ASP A 100 -1.79 50.62 -7.16
CA ASP A 100 -2.19 51.56 -8.22
C ASP A 100 -2.82 50.82 -9.40
N ARG A 101 -4.13 50.54 -9.35
CA ARG A 101 -4.98 50.48 -10.56
C ARG A 101 -6.39 51.02 -10.33
N SER A 102 -6.47 52.33 -10.53
CA SER A 102 -7.52 53.05 -11.28
C SER A 102 -8.98 52.64 -11.07
N SER A 103 -9.59 53.35 -10.11
CA SER A 103 -11.01 53.70 -10.07
C SER A 103 -11.42 54.45 -11.35
N MET A 104 -12.43 53.96 -12.07
CA MET A 104 -13.24 54.80 -12.96
C MET A 104 -14.61 54.99 -12.33
N SER A 105 -14.87 56.23 -11.95
CA SER A 105 -16.14 56.73 -11.41
C SER A 105 -17.11 57.12 -12.54
N ASP A 106 -18.38 56.82 -12.26
CA ASP A 106 -19.59 57.61 -12.50
C ASP A 106 -20.10 58.03 -13.90
N GLY A 107 -21.40 57.77 -14.09
CA GLY A 107 -22.26 58.40 -15.09
C GLY A 107 -23.73 57.97 -14.94
N PRO A 108 -24.65 58.82 -14.43
CA PRO A 108 -26.00 58.45 -14.03
C PRO A 108 -27.05 58.67 -15.13
N ARG A 109 -28.10 57.82 -15.17
CA ARG A 109 -29.39 58.14 -15.82
C ARG A 109 -30.58 57.57 -15.03
N HIS A 110 -31.41 58.50 -14.55
CA HIS A 110 -32.87 58.41 -14.34
C HIS A 110 -33.58 57.72 -15.54
N ASP A 111 -34.73 57.05 -15.46
CA ASP A 111 -35.97 57.37 -14.74
C ASP A 111 -36.96 56.16 -14.75
N GLU A 112 -37.66 56.00 -13.62
CA GLU A 112 -39.05 55.55 -13.32
C GLU A 112 -39.90 54.62 -14.25
N GLY A 113 -40.57 53.63 -13.62
CA GLY A 113 -41.79 52.98 -14.14
C GLY A 113 -42.14 51.61 -13.53
N ALA A 114 -42.90 51.58 -12.42
CA ALA A 114 -43.57 50.38 -11.84
C ALA A 114 -44.84 49.98 -12.65
N PRO A 115 -45.61 48.88 -12.38
CA PRO A 115 -45.54 47.90 -11.28
C PRO A 115 -45.80 46.41 -11.68
N GLN A 116 -45.73 45.53 -10.67
CA GLN A 116 -46.48 44.27 -10.48
C GLN A 116 -46.27 43.07 -11.42
N GLY A 117 -45.81 41.97 -10.83
CA GLY A 117 -45.83 40.62 -11.39
C GLY A 117 -45.37 39.61 -10.35
N ASP A 118 -46.25 39.28 -9.41
CA ASP A 118 -46.16 38.03 -8.65
C ASP A 118 -46.18 36.88 -9.66
N HIS A 119 -45.08 36.14 -9.76
CA HIS A 119 -45.03 34.80 -10.35
C HIS A 119 -44.25 33.92 -9.38
N ASP A 120 -45.01 33.36 -8.46
CA ASP A 120 -44.75 32.06 -7.87
C ASP A 120 -44.68 31.05 -9.02
N ASP A 121 -43.49 30.66 -9.42
CA ASP A 121 -43.26 29.43 -10.16
C ASP A 121 -42.19 28.64 -9.43
N ASP A 122 -42.70 27.69 -8.64
CA ASP A 122 -42.01 26.60 -7.98
C ASP A 122 -41.10 25.87 -8.99
N ARG A 123 -39.84 26.28 -9.07
CA ARG A 123 -38.80 25.39 -9.56
C ARG A 123 -38.54 24.39 -8.44
N GLN A 124 -39.18 23.24 -8.58
CA GLN A 124 -38.63 21.98 -8.10
C GLN A 124 -37.20 21.89 -8.64
N ASP A 125 -36.26 22.40 -7.85
CA ASP A 125 -34.90 21.91 -7.89
C ASP A 125 -35.03 20.44 -7.49
N ASP A 126 -35.07 19.59 -8.51
CA ASP A 126 -34.81 18.18 -8.36
C ASP A 126 -33.45 18.07 -7.68
N ASP A 127 -33.50 17.84 -6.35
CA ASP A 127 -32.44 17.31 -5.50
C ASP A 127 -32.01 15.96 -6.08
N SER A 128 -31.35 16.04 -7.22
CA SER A 128 -30.31 15.14 -7.67
C SER A 128 -29.00 15.66 -7.09
N THR A 129 -29.00 15.85 -5.76
CA THR A 129 -27.83 15.55 -4.96
C THR A 129 -27.57 14.06 -5.15
N SER A 130 -26.88 13.72 -6.25
CA SER A 130 -25.72 12.86 -6.09
C SER A 130 -24.87 13.52 -5.04
N SER A 131 -25.20 13.21 -3.78
CA SER A 131 -24.40 13.43 -2.60
C SER A 131 -23.09 12.70 -2.83
N ASN A 132 -22.21 13.35 -3.58
CA ASN A 132 -20.81 13.39 -3.24
C ASN A 132 -20.69 14.20 -1.93
N ASP A 133 -21.40 13.76 -0.88
CA ASP A 133 -21.13 14.06 0.51
C ASP A 133 -19.84 13.31 0.86
N ARG A 134 -18.75 13.68 0.20
CA ARG A 134 -17.40 13.37 0.68
C ARG A 134 -17.12 14.38 1.78
N GLY A 135 -17.71 14.09 2.95
CA GLY A 135 -17.06 14.42 4.22
C GLY A 135 -15.63 13.86 4.25
N PRO A 136 -14.84 14.15 5.30
CA PRO A 136 -13.52 13.55 5.42
C PRO A 136 -13.62 12.04 5.19
N VAL A 137 -12.78 11.51 4.30
CA VAL A 137 -12.79 10.11 3.85
C VAL A 137 -12.27 9.24 5.00
N THR A 138 -13.11 9.12 6.02
CA THR A 138 -12.86 8.33 7.22
C THR A 138 -13.37 6.93 6.91
N GLY A 139 -12.51 6.09 6.35
CA GLY A 139 -12.85 4.70 6.01
C GLY A 139 -12.29 4.16 4.69
N ILE A 140 -11.19 4.72 4.16
CA ILE A 140 -10.42 4.04 3.11
C ILE A 140 -9.53 3.00 3.81
N GLY A 141 -9.48 1.78 3.28
CA GLY A 141 -8.63 0.71 3.78
C GLY A 141 -9.30 -0.23 4.78
N THR A 142 -8.50 -1.05 5.46
CA THR A 142 -8.94 -1.95 6.54
C THR A 142 -7.86 -2.12 7.61
N ALA A 143 -8.27 -2.43 8.84
CA ALA A 143 -7.37 -2.87 9.91
C ALA A 143 -7.35 -4.40 10.07
N SER A 144 -7.93 -5.14 9.12
CA SER A 144 -8.12 -6.60 9.19
C SER A 144 -7.32 -7.32 8.10
N ALA A 145 -6.35 -8.14 8.52
CA ALA A 145 -5.64 -9.01 7.61
C ALA A 145 -6.56 -10.04 6.93
N ASP A 146 -7.56 -10.55 7.64
CA ASP A 146 -8.49 -11.53 7.07
C ASP A 146 -9.37 -10.90 5.97
N GLU A 147 -9.68 -9.60 6.06
CA GLU A 147 -10.40 -8.90 4.99
C GLU A 147 -9.54 -8.75 3.73
N LEU A 148 -8.26 -8.35 3.87
CA LEU A 148 -7.33 -8.30 2.74
C LEU A 148 -7.13 -9.67 2.08
N ILE A 149 -7.16 -10.76 2.86
CA ILE A 149 -7.09 -12.12 2.33
C ILE A 149 -8.36 -12.47 1.55
N GLU A 150 -9.55 -12.12 2.05
CA GLU A 150 -10.80 -12.33 1.32
C GLU A 150 -10.82 -11.53 -0.01
N ILE A 151 -10.28 -10.32 -0.02
CA ILE A 151 -10.11 -9.49 -1.22
C ILE A 151 -9.13 -10.16 -2.21
N ALA A 152 -7.97 -10.60 -1.73
CA ALA A 152 -6.97 -11.30 -2.53
C ALA A 152 -7.53 -12.60 -3.13
N ASP A 153 -8.27 -13.40 -2.34
CA ASP A 153 -8.93 -14.62 -2.79
C ASP A 153 -10.00 -14.36 -3.85
N ALA A 154 -10.81 -13.31 -3.69
CA ALA A 154 -11.78 -12.91 -4.70
C ALA A 154 -11.10 -12.55 -6.02
N ALA A 155 -9.96 -11.84 -5.97
CA ALA A 155 -9.19 -11.46 -7.14
C ALA A 155 -8.54 -12.66 -7.85
N ARG A 156 -7.94 -13.60 -7.09
CA ARG A 156 -7.43 -14.90 -7.60
C ARG A 156 -8.53 -15.74 -8.25
N GLY A 157 -9.78 -15.56 -7.84
CA GLY A 157 -10.94 -16.19 -8.49
C GLY A 157 -11.28 -15.60 -9.86
N ALA A 158 -10.83 -14.39 -10.16
CA ALA A 158 -11.15 -13.64 -11.39
C ALA A 158 -10.03 -13.65 -12.44
N ALA A 159 -8.76 -13.79 -12.03
CA ALA A 159 -7.59 -13.79 -12.91
C ALA A 159 -6.51 -14.78 -12.45
N GLU A 160 -5.62 -15.14 -13.37
CA GLU A 160 -4.47 -16.00 -13.08
C GLU A 160 -3.30 -15.16 -12.56
N GLY A 161 -2.45 -15.75 -11.71
CA GLY A 161 -1.25 -15.13 -11.19
C GLY A 161 -1.17 -15.17 -9.67
N GLU A 162 -0.08 -14.64 -9.14
CA GLU A 162 0.14 -14.45 -7.71
C GLU A 162 -0.11 -12.98 -7.36
N VAL A 163 -0.65 -12.71 -6.17
CA VAL A 163 -0.93 -11.34 -5.74
C VAL A 163 0.36 -10.61 -5.41
N THR A 164 0.55 -9.43 -5.98
CA THR A 164 1.74 -8.57 -5.80
C THR A 164 1.42 -7.19 -5.25
N SER A 165 0.17 -6.73 -5.37
CA SER A 165 -0.30 -5.44 -4.87
C SER A 165 -1.76 -5.51 -4.43
N ILE A 166 -2.12 -4.80 -3.36
CA ILE A 166 -3.49 -4.61 -2.86
C ILE A 166 -3.70 -3.15 -2.44
N ASP A 167 -4.39 -2.36 -3.26
CA ASP A 167 -4.60 -0.91 -3.06
C ASP A 167 -6.08 -0.56 -2.82
N ALA A 168 -6.34 0.20 -1.76
CA ALA A 168 -7.65 0.71 -1.39
C ALA A 168 -7.98 1.97 -2.20
N LYS A 169 -8.99 1.86 -3.06
CA LYS A 169 -9.42 3.01 -3.86
C LYS A 169 -10.39 3.89 -3.07
N ARG A 170 -10.37 5.17 -3.42
CA ARG A 170 -11.23 6.20 -2.79
C ARG A 170 -12.74 5.98 -2.93
N ASP A 171 -13.15 5.14 -3.87
CA ASP A 171 -14.56 4.78 -4.08
C ASP A 171 -15.02 3.62 -3.18
N GLY A 172 -14.16 3.11 -2.29
CA GLY A 172 -14.46 2.05 -1.33
C GLY A 172 -14.28 0.64 -1.88
N THR A 173 -13.74 0.51 -3.09
CA THR A 173 -13.36 -0.79 -3.66
C THR A 173 -11.85 -0.96 -3.62
N TRP A 174 -11.38 -2.18 -3.85
CA TRP A 174 -9.96 -2.52 -3.87
C TRP A 174 -9.50 -2.82 -5.29
N GLU A 175 -8.24 -2.52 -5.58
CA GLU A 175 -7.55 -2.98 -6.77
C GLU A 175 -6.46 -3.95 -6.34
N VAL A 176 -6.44 -5.12 -6.97
CA VAL A 176 -5.49 -6.19 -6.68
C VAL A 176 -4.76 -6.51 -7.96
N GLN A 177 -3.43 -6.43 -7.93
CA GLN A 177 -2.60 -6.85 -9.04
C GLN A 177 -2.20 -8.31 -8.87
N LEU A 178 -2.39 -9.09 -9.94
CA LEU A 178 -1.89 -10.46 -10.04
C LEU A 178 -0.83 -10.54 -11.14
N THR A 179 0.33 -11.10 -10.80
CA THR A 179 1.44 -11.29 -11.74
C THR A 179 1.70 -12.78 -11.95
N THR A 180 1.71 -13.21 -13.20
CA THR A 180 2.02 -14.60 -13.58
C THR A 180 3.53 -14.86 -13.62
N THR A 181 3.93 -16.13 -13.73
CA THR A 181 5.35 -16.52 -13.76
C THR A 181 6.15 -15.96 -14.95
N ASP A 182 5.46 -15.61 -16.05
CA ASP A 182 6.05 -14.99 -17.23
C ASP A 182 6.07 -13.46 -17.15
N GLY A 183 5.51 -12.84 -16.09
CA GLY A 183 5.49 -11.40 -15.90
C GLY A 183 4.27 -10.69 -16.46
N THR A 184 3.20 -11.41 -16.85
CA THR A 184 1.94 -10.78 -17.21
C THR A 184 1.24 -10.28 -15.96
N GLU A 185 0.83 -9.01 -15.99
CA GLU A 185 0.17 -8.34 -14.88
C GLU A 185 -1.33 -8.20 -15.18
N THR A 186 -2.17 -8.39 -14.18
CA THR A 186 -3.62 -8.21 -14.29
C THR A 186 -4.15 -7.48 -13.08
N ASP A 187 -4.77 -6.34 -13.32
CA ASP A 187 -5.42 -5.53 -12.29
C ASP A 187 -6.88 -5.94 -12.17
N VAL A 188 -7.31 -6.28 -10.96
CA VAL A 188 -8.66 -6.72 -10.63
C VAL A 188 -9.30 -5.76 -9.65
N ARG A 189 -10.48 -5.23 -9.97
CA ARG A 189 -11.30 -4.49 -9.01
C ARG A 189 -12.12 -5.46 -8.19
N VAL A 190 -12.10 -5.31 -6.87
CA VAL A 190 -12.94 -6.06 -5.92
C VAL A 190 -13.84 -5.09 -5.14
N ASP A 191 -15.15 -5.29 -5.19
CA ASP A 191 -16.10 -4.45 -4.47
C ASP A 191 -16.36 -4.92 -3.03
N GLU A 192 -17.15 -4.15 -2.27
CA GLU A 192 -17.52 -4.44 -0.87
C GLU A 192 -18.26 -5.78 -0.68
N ASN A 193 -18.81 -6.37 -1.74
CA ASN A 193 -19.47 -7.67 -1.72
C ASN A 193 -18.54 -8.80 -2.20
N LEU A 194 -17.25 -8.51 -2.34
CA LEU A 194 -16.23 -9.39 -2.91
C LEU A 194 -16.54 -9.80 -4.37
N ALA A 195 -17.30 -8.98 -5.11
CA ALA A 195 -17.44 -9.19 -6.54
C ALA A 195 -16.18 -8.65 -7.24
N ALA A 196 -15.47 -9.56 -7.92
CA ALA A 196 -14.23 -9.26 -8.60
C ALA A 196 -14.43 -9.12 -10.12
N SER A 197 -13.79 -8.12 -10.72
CA SER A 197 -13.77 -7.89 -12.17
C SER A 197 -12.41 -7.42 -12.65
N VAL A 198 -11.88 -8.06 -13.69
CA VAL A 198 -10.65 -7.62 -14.37
C VAL A 198 -10.85 -6.23 -14.97
N ILE A 199 -9.93 -5.32 -14.66
CA ILE A 199 -9.87 -3.95 -15.18
C ILE A 199 -8.98 -3.92 -16.43
N GLU A 200 -7.77 -4.46 -16.28
CA GLU A 200 -6.70 -4.42 -17.27
C GLU A 200 -5.83 -5.67 -17.17
N THR A 201 -5.24 -6.07 -18.29
CA THR A 201 -4.21 -7.11 -18.35
C THR A 201 -3.10 -6.62 -19.27
N ASP A 202 -1.90 -6.47 -18.71
CA ASP A 202 -0.70 -6.10 -19.46
C ASP A 202 0.13 -7.35 -19.74
N PRO A 203 0.27 -7.77 -21.02
CA PRO A 203 1.08 -8.93 -21.36
C PRO A 203 2.56 -8.68 -21.05
N ALA A 204 3.27 -9.74 -20.65
CA ALA A 204 4.70 -9.66 -20.42
C ALA A 204 5.46 -9.30 -21.69
N ASP A 205 6.42 -8.40 -21.56
CA ASP A 205 7.43 -8.07 -22.57
C ASP A 205 8.68 -8.94 -22.42
N GLY A 206 9.64 -8.78 -23.34
CA GLY A 206 10.70 -9.76 -23.57
C GLY A 206 11.72 -9.95 -22.44
N ASP A 207 11.78 -9.03 -21.48
CA ASP A 207 12.63 -9.09 -20.29
C ASP A 207 11.85 -9.17 -18.98
N ASP A 208 10.52 -9.22 -19.03
CA ASP A 208 9.69 -9.39 -17.85
C ASP A 208 9.81 -10.82 -17.32
N THR A 209 9.72 -10.92 -16.00
CA THR A 209 9.74 -12.18 -15.28
C THR A 209 8.72 -12.11 -14.17
N GLY A 210 8.13 -13.26 -13.82
CA GLY A 210 7.22 -13.32 -12.69
C GLY A 210 7.87 -12.94 -11.36
N PRO A 211 7.03 -12.69 -10.35
CA PRO A 211 7.48 -12.11 -9.10
C PRO A 211 8.32 -13.12 -8.29
N ALA A 212 9.36 -12.63 -7.63
CA ALA A 212 10.18 -13.43 -6.73
C ALA A 212 9.52 -13.65 -5.36
N LEU A 213 8.65 -12.71 -4.97
CA LEU A 213 7.93 -12.63 -3.72
C LEU A 213 6.47 -12.29 -3.99
N THR A 214 5.58 -12.69 -3.09
CA THR A 214 4.14 -12.55 -3.28
C THR A 214 3.46 -12.17 -1.97
N LEU A 215 2.25 -11.65 -2.07
CA LEU A 215 1.33 -11.41 -0.95
C LEU A 215 0.45 -12.64 -0.75
N ASP A 216 1.06 -13.72 -0.28
CA ASP A 216 0.32 -14.88 0.20
C ASP A 216 -0.36 -14.60 1.56
N ASP A 217 -1.25 -15.50 1.98
CA ASP A 217 -2.02 -15.35 3.22
C ASP A 217 -1.16 -15.23 4.49
N ALA A 218 0.07 -15.73 4.49
CA ALA A 218 0.98 -15.63 5.63
C ALA A 218 1.74 -14.30 5.60
N ALA A 219 2.16 -13.85 4.41
CA ALA A 219 2.76 -12.55 4.18
C ALA A 219 1.79 -11.43 4.56
N ILE A 220 0.55 -11.46 4.04
CA ILE A 220 -0.47 -10.46 4.35
C ILE A 220 -0.69 -10.34 5.86
N ARG A 221 -0.85 -11.47 6.58
CA ARG A 221 -1.02 -11.45 8.05
C ARG A 221 0.19 -10.84 8.76
N SER A 222 1.40 -11.19 8.33
CA SER A 222 2.62 -10.74 8.98
C SER A 222 2.85 -9.24 8.75
N LEU A 223 2.63 -8.77 7.52
CA LEU A 223 2.78 -7.36 7.16
C LEU A 223 1.72 -6.50 7.84
N VAL A 224 0.46 -6.91 7.85
CA VAL A 224 -0.62 -6.15 8.54
C VAL A 224 -0.37 -6.09 10.05
N ASP A 225 0.03 -7.18 10.69
CA ASP A 225 0.37 -7.20 12.12
C ASP A 225 1.54 -6.25 12.43
N ALA A 226 2.59 -6.29 11.61
CA ALA A 226 3.76 -5.43 11.77
C ALA A 226 3.42 -3.94 11.51
N ALA A 227 2.68 -3.63 10.44
CA ALA A 227 2.26 -2.29 10.07
C ALA A 227 1.40 -1.65 11.17
N LEU A 228 0.39 -2.35 11.67
CA LEU A 228 -0.51 -1.85 12.71
C LEU A 228 0.14 -1.82 14.09
N ALA A 229 1.22 -2.56 14.31
CA ALA A 229 2.05 -2.42 15.51
C ALA A 229 2.96 -1.17 15.46
N GLU A 230 3.37 -0.74 14.26
CA GLU A 230 4.18 0.46 14.05
C GLU A 230 3.31 1.74 14.02
N ALA A 231 2.15 1.69 13.36
CA ALA A 231 1.25 2.84 13.19
C ALA A 231 -0.23 2.47 13.40
N ASP A 232 -0.89 3.21 14.31
CA ASP A 232 -2.35 3.10 14.50
C ASP A 232 -3.09 3.68 13.29
N GLY A 233 -3.86 2.86 12.58
CA GLY A 233 -4.65 3.32 11.44
C GLY A 233 -5.35 2.20 10.67
N MET A 234 -5.57 2.45 9.38
CA MET A 234 -6.12 1.50 8.42
C MET A 234 -5.08 1.27 7.32
N ILE A 235 -4.81 0.02 6.97
CA ILE A 235 -3.99 -0.34 5.81
C ILE A 235 -4.75 0.10 4.57
N THR A 236 -4.13 0.97 3.77
CA THR A 236 -4.67 1.39 2.47
C THR A 236 -3.95 0.76 1.32
N ASP A 237 -2.73 0.30 1.52
CA ASP A 237 -1.90 -0.28 0.48
C ASP A 237 -1.01 -1.37 1.06
N LEU A 238 -0.75 -2.41 0.27
CA LEU A 238 0.18 -3.47 0.59
C LEU A 238 0.80 -3.99 -0.71
N ASP A 239 2.11 -3.85 -0.85
CA ASP A 239 2.82 -4.07 -2.11
C ASP A 239 4.08 -4.95 -1.94
N VAL A 240 4.47 -5.60 -3.04
CA VAL A 240 5.79 -6.22 -3.21
C VAL A 240 6.65 -5.27 -4.02
N ASP A 241 7.67 -4.68 -3.40
CA ASP A 241 8.65 -3.85 -4.10
C ASP A 241 9.78 -4.71 -4.72
N GLY A 242 10.40 -4.19 -5.77
CA GLY A 242 11.45 -4.83 -6.55
C GLY A 242 12.86 -4.66 -5.98
N ASP A 243 13.03 -4.15 -4.76
CA ASP A 243 14.33 -3.92 -4.14
C ASP A 243 14.69 -4.98 -3.06
N ASP A 244 15.99 -5.31 -2.97
CA ASP A 244 16.48 -6.39 -2.11
C ASP A 244 16.48 -6.04 -0.60
N VAL A 245 16.31 -4.76 -0.23
CA VAL A 245 16.41 -4.26 1.15
C VAL A 245 15.01 -4.20 1.77
N SER A 246 14.05 -3.70 1.03
CA SER A 246 12.66 -3.46 1.41
C SER A 246 11.71 -4.07 0.37
N PRO A 247 11.69 -5.41 0.20
CA PRO A 247 10.87 -6.05 -0.83
C PRO A 247 9.35 -6.00 -0.59
N TYR A 248 8.91 -5.41 0.52
CA TYR A 248 7.51 -5.20 0.83
C TYR A 248 7.35 -3.82 1.44
N ASP A 249 6.21 -3.21 1.18
CA ASP A 249 5.81 -1.96 1.80
C ASP A 249 4.30 -1.93 2.09
N ALA A 250 3.90 -1.02 2.97
CA ALA A 250 2.50 -0.78 3.29
C ALA A 250 2.27 0.69 3.62
N SER A 251 1.15 1.23 3.17
CA SER A 251 0.67 2.54 3.61
C SER A 251 -0.43 2.41 4.68
N VAL A 252 -0.29 3.16 5.76
CA VAL A 252 -1.26 3.26 6.85
C VAL A 252 -1.89 4.65 6.89
N LEU A 253 -3.20 4.72 6.68
CA LEU A 253 -3.98 5.93 6.87
C LEU A 253 -4.36 6.09 8.34
N THR A 254 -3.74 7.06 8.99
CA THR A 254 -3.99 7.41 10.40
C THR A 254 -5.31 8.16 10.57
N SER A 255 -5.85 8.13 11.79
CA SER A 255 -7.11 8.84 12.13
C SER A 255 -7.06 10.36 11.95
N ASP A 256 -5.88 10.96 11.94
CA ASP A 256 -5.66 12.38 11.63
C ASP A 256 -5.35 12.63 10.14
N ASN A 257 -5.63 11.64 9.29
CA ASN A 257 -5.59 11.71 7.83
C ASN A 257 -4.18 11.95 7.28
N ARG A 258 -3.14 11.46 7.97
CA ARG A 258 -1.79 11.32 7.46
C ARG A 258 -1.58 9.90 6.92
N SER A 259 -0.89 9.77 5.80
CA SER A 259 -0.37 8.48 5.33
C SER A 259 0.99 8.25 5.97
N ILE A 260 1.23 7.03 6.40
CA ILE A 260 2.53 6.58 6.90
C ILE A 260 2.92 5.39 6.03
N ASP A 261 4.05 5.52 5.34
CA ASP A 261 4.60 4.44 4.53
C ASP A 261 5.61 3.67 5.37
N ILE A 262 5.55 2.35 5.31
CA ILE A 262 6.33 1.44 6.14
C ILE A 262 7.00 0.44 5.21
N ASP A 263 8.33 0.44 5.22
CA ASP A 263 9.12 -0.51 4.45
C ASP A 263 9.44 -1.75 5.30
N PHE A 264 9.34 -2.93 4.72
CA PHE A 264 9.63 -4.20 5.38
C PHE A 264 10.71 -5.00 4.65
N SER A 265 11.57 -5.64 5.44
CA SER A 265 12.47 -6.68 4.95
C SER A 265 11.71 -7.94 4.51
N ALA A 266 12.39 -8.86 3.82
CA ALA A 266 11.85 -10.16 3.42
C ALA A 266 11.37 -11.05 4.61
N ASP A 267 11.82 -10.76 5.83
CA ASP A 267 11.37 -11.44 7.06
C ASP A 267 10.19 -10.69 7.74
N PHE A 268 9.57 -9.73 7.04
CA PHE A 268 8.47 -8.87 7.50
C PHE A 268 8.81 -7.94 8.66
N ALA A 269 10.09 -7.71 8.95
CA ALA A 269 10.52 -6.73 9.94
C ALA A 269 10.54 -5.33 9.31
N VAL A 270 10.02 -4.33 10.04
CA VAL A 270 10.08 -2.90 9.66
C VAL A 270 11.54 -2.46 9.53
N VAL A 271 11.88 -1.87 8.39
CA VAL A 271 13.22 -1.33 8.07
C VAL A 271 13.20 0.17 7.79
N GLY A 272 12.04 0.73 7.43
CA GLY A 272 11.83 2.14 7.11
C GLY A 272 10.43 2.59 7.52
N THR A 273 10.29 3.88 7.85
CA THR A 273 8.99 4.50 8.13
C THR A 273 9.07 5.98 7.82
N ASP A 274 8.20 6.43 6.93
CA ASP A 274 8.13 7.80 6.45
C ASP A 274 6.70 8.34 6.52
N ILE A 275 6.58 9.66 6.59
CA ILE A 275 5.29 10.35 6.62
C ILE A 275 5.18 11.18 5.35
N ASP A 276 4.07 11.01 4.65
CA ASP A 276 3.69 11.77 3.46
C ASP A 276 2.94 13.07 3.76
#